data_AF-A0A8H5WKP4-F1
#
_entry.id   AF-A0A8H5WKP4-F1
#
_cell.length_a   1.000
_cell.length_b   1.000
_cell.length_c   1.000
_cell.angle_alpha   90.00
_cell.angle_beta   90.00
_cell.angle_gamma   90.00
#
_symmetry.space_group_name_H-M   'P 1'
#
loop_
_entity.id
_entity.type
_entity.pdbx_description
1 polymer ?
#
loop_
_entity_poly.entity_id
_entity_poly.type
_entity_poly.pdbx_seq_one_letter_code
_entity_poly.pdbx_strand_id
1 'polypeptide(L)' 'MSKENDDIRDKEFDAVHAYFIGPKGSNLPDFRANINTILDELLAARQAYHPEDQ' A
#
# COMPACT_ATOMS: atom_id res chain seq x y z
N MET A 1 22.49 9.65 24.28
CA MET A 1 22.09 9.60 22.86
C MET A 1 21.48 10.95 22.50
N SER A 2 21.79 11.51 21.33
CA SER A 2 21.24 12.81 20.92
C SER A 2 19.80 12.65 20.44
N LYS A 3 18.97 13.69 20.61
CA LYS A 3 17.56 13.72 20.19
C LYS A 3 17.35 13.43 18.70
N GLU A 4 18.36 13.69 17.89
CA GLU A 4 18.36 13.44 16.44
C GLU A 4 18.34 11.94 16.11
N ASN A 5 19.08 11.13 16.88
CA ASN A 5 19.06 9.67 16.71
C ASN A 5 17.74 9.03 17.17
N ASP A 6 16.97 9.72 18.01
CA ASP A 6 15.64 9.26 18.43
C ASP A 6 14.63 9.49 17.29
N ASP A 7 14.63 10.68 16.68
CA ASP A 7 13.74 11.04 15.55
C ASP A 7 13.97 10.18 14.29
N ILE A 8 15.21 9.77 14.01
CA ILE A 8 15.50 8.84 12.91
C ILE A 8 14.85 7.47 13.17
N ARG A 9 14.97 6.96 14.39
CA ARG A 9 14.43 5.64 14.75
C ARG A 9 12.91 5.62 14.73
N ASP A 10 12.26 6.71 15.13
CA ASP A 10 10.81 6.84 15.08
C ASP A 10 10.31 6.85 13.62
N LYS A 11 10.99 7.56 12.72
CA LYS A 11 10.66 7.54 11.28
C LYS A 11 10.85 6.17 10.63
N GLU A 12 11.94 5.47 10.97
CA GLU A 12 12.18 4.11 10.48
C GLU A 12 11.12 3.14 11.01
N PHE A 13 10.73 3.29 12.29
CA PHE A 13 9.66 2.51 12.89
C PHE A 13 8.34 2.73 12.15
N ASP A 14 7.93 3.98 11.93
CA ASP A 14 6.68 4.31 11.22
C ASP A 14 6.69 3.76 9.78
N ALA A 15 7.81 3.90 9.07
CA ALA A 15 7.96 3.40 7.70
C ALA A 15 7.81 1.87 7.63
N VAL A 16 8.42 1.13 8.55
CA VAL A 16 8.31 -0.34 8.59
C VAL A 16 6.88 -0.77 8.90
N HIS A 17 6.18 -0.07 9.79
CA HIS A 17 4.81 -0.43 10.16
C HIS A 17 3.81 -0.24 9.02
N ALA A 18 4.08 0.70 8.10
CA ALA A 18 3.26 0.92 6.92
C ALA A 18 3.24 -0.27 5.93
N TYR A 19 4.24 -1.17 5.97
CA TYR A 19 4.30 -2.34 5.09
C TYR A 19 3.35 -3.48 5.48
N PHE A 20 2.77 -3.43 6.68
CA PHE A 20 1.86 -4.45 7.18
C PHE A 20 0.44 -3.89 7.26
N ILE A 21 -0.57 -4.77 7.24
CA ILE A 21 -1.95 -4.38 7.58
C ILE A 21 -2.04 -3.86 9.03
N GLY A 22 -1.12 -4.33 9.88
CA GLY A 22 -0.95 -3.89 11.26
C GLY A 22 -1.94 -4.53 12.24
N PRO A 23 -1.69 -4.42 13.55
CA PRO A 23 -2.55 -4.99 14.59
C PRO A 23 -3.97 -4.44 14.48
N LYS A 24 -4.96 -5.32 14.57
CA LYS A 24 -6.39 -4.98 14.49
C LYS A 24 -6.78 -4.23 13.20
N GLY A 25 -5.97 -4.33 12.15
CA GLY A 25 -6.27 -3.70 10.87
C GLY A 25 -6.01 -2.19 10.83
N SER A 26 -5.01 -1.71 11.56
CA SER A 26 -4.66 -0.28 11.61
C SER A 26 -4.44 0.35 10.23
N ASN A 27 -3.95 -0.42 9.27
CA ASN A 27 -3.65 0.03 7.90
C ASN A 27 -4.63 -0.55 6.86
N LEU A 28 -5.81 -1.02 7.28
CA LEU A 28 -6.83 -1.54 6.37
C LEU A 28 -7.27 -0.55 5.27
N PRO A 29 -7.41 0.76 5.52
CA PRO A 29 -7.76 1.71 4.47
C PRO A 29 -6.72 1.75 3.35
N ASP A 30 -5.43 1.83 3.69
CA ASP A 30 -4.34 1.85 2.72
C ASP A 30 -4.22 0.53 1.97
N PHE A 31 -4.34 -0.60 2.70
CA PHE A 31 -4.38 -1.93 2.09
C PHE A 31 -5.52 -2.05 1.07
N ARG A 32 -6.73 -1.60 1.42
CA ARG A 32 -7.89 -1.63 0.52
C ARG A 32 -7.66 -0.74 -0.70
N ALA A 33 -7.09 0.45 -0.53
CA ALA A 33 -6.77 1.33 -1.63
C ALA A 33 -5.79 0.67 -2.61
N ASN A 34 -4.72 0.05 -2.10
CA ASN A 34 -3.74 -0.67 -2.93
C ASN A 34 -4.39 -1.82 -3.70
N ILE A 35 -5.25 -2.62 -3.06
CA ILE A 35 -5.96 -3.71 -3.73
C ILE A 35 -6.90 -3.18 -4.83
N ASN A 36 -7.64 -2.10 -4.58
CA ASN A 36 -8.49 -1.50 -5.61
C ASN A 36 -7.67 -1.04 -6.82
N THR A 37 -6.55 -0.36 -6.61
CA THR A 37 -5.64 0.07 -7.69
C THR A 37 -5.18 -1.12 -8.54
N ILE A 38 -4.75 -2.22 -7.90
CA ILE A 38 -4.31 -3.43 -8.60
C ILE A 38 -5.45 -4.02 -9.45
N LEU A 39 -6.66 -4.10 -8.88
CA LEU A 39 -7.82 -4.65 -9.59
C LEU A 39 -8.24 -3.78 -10.77
N ASP A 40 -8.20 -2.46 -10.62
CA ASP A 40 -8.52 -1.50 -11.68
C ASP A 40 -7.51 -1.61 -12.84
N GLU A 41 -6.21 -1.70 -12.54
CA GLU A 41 -5.17 -1.89 -13.54
C GLU A 41 -5.29 -3.24 -14.27
N LEU A 42 -5.60 -4.31 -13.53
CA LEU A 42 -5.84 -5.63 -14.12
C LEU A 42 -7.06 -5.64 -15.04
N LEU A 43 -8.14 -4.96 -14.65
CA LEU A 43 -9.34 -4.84 -15.47
C LEU A 43 -9.04 -4.09 -16.77
N ALA A 44 -8.37 -2.94 -16.67
CA ALA A 44 -7.98 -2.14 -17.83
C ALA A 44 -7.09 -2.94 -18.78
N ALA A 45 -6.10 -3.66 -18.26
CA ALA A 45 -5.21 -4.49 -19.07
C ALA A 45 -5.97 -5.60 -19.82
N ARG A 46 -6.93 -6.26 -19.16
CA ARG A 46 -7.75 -7.31 -19.80
C ARG A 46 -8.66 -6.76 -20.89
N GLN A 47 -9.31 -5.63 -20.65
CA GLN A 47 -10.18 -4.99 -21.66
C GLN A 47 -9.39 -4.50 -22.87
N ALA A 48 -8.15 -4.03 -22.65
CA ALA A 48 -7.28 -3.59 -23.73
C ALA A 48 -6.66 -4.75 -24.55
N TYR A 49 -6.62 -5.96 -24.02
CA TYR A 49 -5.93 -7.09 -24.65
C TYR A 49 -6.62 -7.57 -25.94
N HIS A 50 -7.95 -7.69 -25.91
CA HIS A 50 -8.79 -7.99 -27.10
C HIS A 50 -10.07 -7.15 -27.08
N PRO A 51 -10.02 -5.89 -27.54
CA PRO A 51 -11.16 -4.98 -27.50
C PRO A 51 -12.38 -5.45 -28.31
N GLU A 52 -12.15 -6.34 -29.28
CA GLU A 52 -13.17 -6.87 -30.19
C GLU A 52 -14.08 -7.95 -29.54
N ASP A 53 -13.72 -8.46 -28.36
CA ASP A 53 -14.47 -9.51 -27.64
C ASP A 53 -15.65 -8.95 -26.78
N GLN A 54 -15.93 -7.64 -26.84
CA GLN A 54 -16.97 -6.95 -26.06
C GLN A 54 -18.39 -7.08 -26.60
#